data_AF-A0ABD3PTL6-F1
#
_entry.id   AF-A0ABD3PTL6-F1
#
_cell.length_a   1.000
_cell.length_b   1.000
_cell.length_c   1.000
_cell.angle_alpha   90.00
_cell.angle_beta   90.00
_cell.angle_gamma   90.00
#
_symmetry.space_group_name_H-M   'P 1'
#
loop_
_entity.id
_entity.type
_entity.pdbx_description
1 polymer ?
#
loop_
_entity_poly.entity_id
_entity_poly.type
_entity_poly.pdbx_seq_one_letter_code
_entity_poly.pdbx_strand_id
1 'polypeptide(L)'
;MKKTRRRWDPNLQYKRVYSEVLDEMVRFHLTTSTLRTIDKMGGLDEYLLRSRHVSTKGEGEGQRIRNRIVQKMRHREGLKKKAIDDGELVEDWDKIVLVGKKIRQQQQPPSSPSGAESAMEES
;
A
#
# COMPACT_ATOMS: atom_id res chain seq x y z
N MET A 1 -22.81 2.01 51.29
CA MET A 1 -21.70 1.73 50.35
C MET A 1 -21.48 2.96 49.48
N LYS A 2 -20.29 3.60 49.52
CA LYS A 2 -20.00 4.82 48.75
C LYS A 2 -19.58 4.46 47.32
N LYS A 3 -20.19 5.07 46.30
CA LYS A 3 -19.84 4.88 44.89
C LYS A 3 -18.73 5.86 44.50
N THR A 4 -17.58 5.34 44.09
CA THR A 4 -16.45 6.12 43.56
C THR A 4 -16.50 6.14 42.03
N ARG A 5 -16.20 7.28 41.40
CA ARG A 5 -16.12 7.38 39.94
C ARG A 5 -14.91 6.58 39.43
N ARG A 6 -15.10 5.79 38.38
CA ARG A 6 -14.04 5.06 37.66
C ARG A 6 -14.18 5.29 36.16
N ARG A 7 -13.10 5.02 35.42
CA ARG A 7 -13.05 5.04 33.95
C ARG A 7 -12.69 3.65 33.43
N TRP A 8 -13.11 3.35 32.21
CA TRP A 8 -12.82 2.08 31.52
C TRP A 8 -12.37 2.42 30.11
N ASP A 9 -11.07 2.64 29.97
CA ASP A 9 -10.51 3.01 28.69
C ASP A 9 -10.37 1.76 27.81
N PRO A 10 -10.68 1.85 26.51
CA PRO A 10 -10.50 0.73 25.60
C PRO A 10 -9.01 0.43 25.41
N ASN A 11 -8.70 -0.81 25.05
CA ASN A 11 -7.33 -1.20 24.71
C ASN A 11 -6.95 -0.62 23.34
N LEU A 12 -6.43 0.61 23.33
CA LEU A 12 -6.00 1.36 22.15
C LEU A 12 -4.51 1.10 21.89
N GLN A 13 -4.18 0.71 20.66
CA GLN A 13 -2.84 0.29 20.26
C GLN A 13 -2.41 1.03 18.99
N TYR A 14 -1.16 1.50 18.97
CA TYR A 14 -0.55 2.05 17.76
C TYR A 14 -0.01 0.92 16.89
N LYS A 15 -0.59 0.73 15.71
CA LYS A 15 -0.19 -0.34 14.78
C LYS A 15 -0.10 0.16 13.34
N ARG A 16 0.67 -0.58 12.54
CA ARG A 16 0.77 -0.40 11.10
C ARG A 16 -0.04 -1.49 10.43
N VAL A 17 -0.95 -1.11 9.54
CA VAL A 17 -1.78 -2.05 8.78
C VAL A 17 -1.55 -1.80 7.30
N TYR A 18 -1.43 -2.88 6.54
CA TYR A 18 -1.18 -2.83 5.11
C TYR A 18 -2.46 -2.48 4.33
N SER A 19 -2.33 -1.65 3.31
CA SER A 19 -3.39 -1.33 2.33
C SER A 19 -2.92 -1.81 0.95
N GLU A 20 -3.70 -2.69 0.33
CA GLU A 20 -3.39 -3.28 -0.98
C GLU A 20 -3.59 -2.26 -2.10
N VAL A 21 -4.65 -1.44 -2.01
CA VAL A 21 -4.95 -0.44 -3.03
C VAL A 21 -3.88 0.65 -3.07
N LEU A 22 -3.35 1.00 -1.90
CA LEU A 22 -2.34 2.04 -1.76
C LEU A 22 -0.92 1.49 -1.92
N ASP A 23 -0.71 0.19 -1.71
CA ASP A 23 0.60 -0.49 -1.69
C ASP A 23 1.52 0.08 -0.59
N GLU A 24 0.95 0.42 0.57
CA GLU A 24 1.71 1.01 1.68
C GLU A 24 1.21 0.58 3.06
N MET A 25 2.10 0.66 4.05
CA MET A 25 1.82 0.40 5.47
C MET A 25 1.34 1.69 6.17
N VAL A 26 0.05 1.77 6.46
CA VAL A 26 -0.56 2.94 7.10
C VAL A 26 -0.56 2.80 8.63
N ARG A 27 -0.21 3.88 9.33
CA ARG A 27 -0.19 3.94 10.80
C ARG A 27 -1.55 4.37 11.32
N PHE A 28 -2.07 3.65 12.31
CA PHE A 28 -3.34 3.96 12.97
C PHE A 28 -3.26 3.74 14.49
N HIS A 29 -4.15 4.44 15.19
CA HIS A 29 -4.56 4.07 16.55
C HIS A 29 -5.79 3.17 16.47
N LEU A 30 -5.62 1.89 16.77
CA LEU A 30 -6.68 0.90 16.63
C LEU A 30 -6.96 0.24 17.96
N THR A 31 -8.24 0.00 18.22
CA THR A 31 -8.61 -0.94 19.28
C THR A 31 -8.35 -2.37 18.83
N THR A 32 -8.11 -3.26 19.78
CA THR A 32 -7.94 -4.70 19.48
C THR A 32 -9.17 -5.33 18.84
N SER A 33 -10.37 -4.83 19.16
CA SER A 33 -11.62 -5.26 18.48
C SER A 33 -11.67 -4.86 17.01
N THR A 34 -11.13 -3.68 16.67
CA THR A 34 -11.06 -3.20 15.30
C THR A 34 -10.08 -4.04 14.49
N LEU A 35 -8.90 -4.35 15.03
CA LEU A 35 -7.92 -5.23 14.39
C LEU A 35 -8.54 -6.59 14.03
N ARG A 36 -9.22 -7.24 14.97
CA ARG A 36 -9.92 -8.52 14.72
C ARG A 36 -10.99 -8.40 13.64
N THR A 37 -11.63 -7.24 13.52
CA THR A 37 -12.67 -6.99 12.52
C THR A 37 -12.06 -6.78 11.12
N ILE A 38 -10.92 -6.10 11.05
CA ILE A 38 -10.12 -5.94 9.82
C ILE A 38 -9.73 -7.33 9.29
N ASP A 39 -9.18 -8.18 10.16
CA ASP A 39 -8.79 -9.55 9.78
C ASP A 39 -10.00 -10.37 9.32
N LYS A 40 -11.14 -10.26 10.02
CA LYS A 40 -12.39 -10.95 9.66
C LYS A 40 -12.95 -10.50 8.31
N MET A 41 -12.79 -9.22 7.96
CA MET A 41 -13.25 -8.68 6.69
C MET A 41 -12.25 -8.95 5.55
N GLY A 42 -11.08 -9.51 5.85
CA GLY A 42 -10.07 -9.85 4.86
C GLY A 42 -9.17 -8.69 4.44
N GLY A 43 -9.11 -7.60 5.23
CA GLY A 43 -8.18 -6.51 4.95
C GLY A 43 -8.64 -5.14 5.42
N LEU A 44 -7.70 -4.19 5.42
CA LEU A 44 -7.95 -2.80 5.80
C LEU A 44 -8.88 -2.11 4.80
N ASP A 45 -8.66 -2.31 3.52
CA ASP A 45 -9.35 -1.59 2.46
C ASP A 45 -10.84 -1.96 2.43
N GLU A 46 -11.14 -3.26 2.55
CA GLU A 46 -12.51 -3.76 2.68
C GLU A 46 -13.18 -3.21 3.93
N TYR A 47 -12.47 -3.21 5.07
CA TYR A 47 -12.98 -2.62 6.30
C TYR A 47 -13.32 -1.14 6.12
N LEU A 48 -12.44 -0.33 5.51
CA LEU A 48 -12.67 1.10 5.34
C LEU A 48 -13.81 1.43 4.36
N LEU A 49 -14.03 0.59 3.35
CA LEU A 49 -15.08 0.80 2.35
C LEU A 49 -16.45 0.33 2.82
N ARG A 50 -16.51 -0.81 3.53
CA ARG A 50 -17.75 -1.50 3.90
C ARG A 50 -18.21 -1.23 5.33
N SER A 51 -17.31 -0.86 6.23
CA SER A 51 -17.67 -0.66 7.64
C SER A 51 -18.51 0.59 7.84
N ARG A 52 -19.62 0.44 8.57
CA ARG A 52 -20.47 1.55 9.04
C ARG A 52 -19.75 2.49 10.02
N HIS A 53 -18.66 2.03 10.63
CA HIS A 53 -17.92 2.79 11.63
C HIS A 53 -17.03 3.88 11.01
N VAL A 54 -16.79 3.80 9.71
CA VAL A 54 -16.02 4.78 8.95
C VAL A 54 -16.99 5.66 8.17
N SER A 55 -17.26 6.86 8.69
CA SER A 55 -18.21 7.79 8.07
C SER A 55 -17.59 8.55 6.91
N THR A 56 -18.27 8.53 5.76
CA THR A 56 -17.89 9.24 4.52
C THR A 56 -17.65 10.74 4.70
N LYS A 57 -18.30 11.36 5.69
CA LYS A 57 -18.28 12.82 5.92
C LYS A 57 -17.52 13.25 7.18
N GLY A 58 -16.79 12.34 7.83
CA GLY A 58 -16.02 12.64 9.04
C GLY A 58 -14.57 13.08 8.76
N GLU A 59 -13.86 13.48 9.82
CA GLU A 59 -12.46 13.94 9.76
C GLU A 59 -11.44 12.95 10.36
N GLY A 60 -11.91 11.76 10.78
CA GLY A 60 -11.05 10.76 11.42
C GLY A 60 -9.98 10.17 10.48
N GLU A 61 -8.92 9.61 11.06
CA GLU A 61 -7.81 8.96 10.34
C GLU A 61 -8.32 7.94 9.31
N GLY A 62 -9.29 7.10 9.69
CA GLY A 62 -9.88 6.10 8.80
C GLY A 62 -10.56 6.70 7.57
N GLN A 63 -11.22 7.85 7.72
CA GLN A 63 -11.92 8.49 6.60
C GLN A 63 -10.94 9.14 5.61
N ARG A 64 -9.86 9.72 6.10
CA ARG A 64 -8.80 10.30 5.24
C ARG A 64 -8.20 9.22 4.33
N ILE A 65 -7.92 8.05 4.89
CA ILE A 65 -7.36 6.92 4.15
C ILE A 65 -8.38 6.31 3.19
N ARG A 66 -9.64 6.16 3.61
CA ARG A 66 -10.74 5.76 2.72
C ARG A 66 -10.86 6.68 1.51
N ASN A 67 -10.85 7.99 1.72
CA ASN A 67 -10.90 8.96 0.62
C ASN A 67 -9.71 8.77 -0.34
N ARG A 68 -8.50 8.57 0.19
CA ARG A 68 -7.31 8.31 -0.63
C ARG A 68 -7.45 7.03 -1.47
N ILE A 69 -8.00 5.96 -0.89
CA ILE A 69 -8.30 4.70 -1.60
C ILE A 69 -9.28 4.97 -2.74
N VAL A 70 -10.39 5.66 -2.47
CA VAL A 70 -11.42 5.97 -3.49
C VAL A 70 -10.85 6.82 -4.61
N GLN A 71 -10.02 7.81 -4.31
CA GLN A 71 -9.36 8.63 -5.34
C GLN A 71 -8.39 7.79 -6.19
N LYS A 72 -7.61 6.90 -5.57
CA LYS A 72 -6.69 6.01 -6.30
C LYS A 72 -7.45 5.03 -7.20
N MET A 73 -8.58 4.49 -6.74
CA MET A 73 -9.46 3.65 -7.56
C MET A 73 -10.01 4.41 -8.77
N ARG A 74 -10.59 5.59 -8.55
CA ARG A 74 -11.11 6.46 -9.63
C ARG A 74 -10.04 6.82 -10.65
N HIS A 75 -8.82 7.11 -10.18
CA HIS A 75 -7.69 7.40 -11.05
C HIS A 75 -7.32 6.19 -11.91
N ARG A 76 -7.26 4.99 -11.32
CA ARG A 76 -7.03 3.74 -12.06
C ARG A 76 -8.10 3.49 -13.12
N GLU A 77 -9.37 3.70 -12.79
CA GLU A 77 -10.48 3.56 -13.76
C GLU A 77 -10.37 4.57 -14.91
N GLY A 78 -10.02 5.81 -14.60
CA GLY A 78 -9.80 6.85 -15.62
C GLY A 78 -8.66 6.50 -16.58
N LEU A 79 -7.55 5.95 -16.07
CA LEU A 79 -6.44 5.47 -16.89
C LEU A 79 -6.86 4.28 -17.76
N LYS A 80 -7.58 3.30 -17.19
CA LYS A 80 -8.12 2.16 -17.94
C LYS A 80 -9.01 2.61 -19.10
N LYS A 81 -9.90 3.58 -18.87
CA LYS A 81 -10.78 4.10 -19.92
C LYS A 81 -10.01 4.77 -21.06
N LYS A 82 -8.96 5.54 -20.74
CA LYS A 82 -8.10 6.17 -21.75
C LYS A 82 -7.34 5.14 -22.58
N ALA A 83 -6.74 4.13 -21.94
CA ALA A 83 -6.04 3.06 -22.65
C ALA A 83 -6.95 2.29 -23.63
N ILE A 84 -8.22 2.08 -23.26
CA ILE A 84 -9.22 1.48 -24.15
C ILE A 84 -9.54 2.40 -25.34
N ASP A 85 -9.68 3.71 -25.10
CA ASP A 85 -9.93 4.72 -26.14
C ASP A 85 -8.76 4.84 -27.13
N ASP A 86 -7.53 4.75 -26.61
CA ASP A 86 -6.29 4.76 -27.38
C ASP A 86 -6.03 3.44 -28.15
N GLY A 87 -6.88 2.42 -27.97
CA GLY A 87 -6.81 1.15 -28.69
C GLY A 87 -5.75 0.17 -28.20
N GLU A 88 -5.23 0.35 -26.98
CA GLU A 88 -4.27 -0.58 -26.39
C GLU A 88 -4.95 -1.91 -26.00
N LEU A 89 -4.40 -3.02 -26.48
CA LEU A 89 -4.96 -4.36 -26.28
C LEU A 89 -4.76 -4.81 -24.82
N VAL A 90 -5.88 -5.00 -24.12
CA VAL A 90 -5.99 -5.18 -22.67
C VAL A 90 -5.72 -6.64 -22.24
N GLU A 91 -4.57 -7.20 -22.62
CA GLU A 91 -4.18 -8.55 -22.14
C GLU A 91 -3.26 -8.51 -20.91
N ASP A 92 -2.53 -7.41 -20.70
CA ASP A 92 -1.62 -7.25 -19.55
C ASP A 92 -2.17 -6.28 -18.50
N TRP A 93 -3.14 -6.74 -17.73
CA TRP A 93 -3.71 -6.01 -16.58
C TRP A 93 -2.67 -5.64 -15.50
N ASP A 94 -1.49 -6.28 -15.53
CA ASP A 94 -0.37 -6.05 -14.64
C ASP A 94 0.63 -4.98 -15.12
N LYS A 95 0.55 -4.52 -16.39
CA LYS A 95 1.47 -3.50 -16.94
C LYS A 95 1.03 -2.05 -16.72
N ILE A 96 -0.20 -1.82 -16.25
CA ILE A 96 -0.63 -0.51 -15.74
C ILE A 96 -0.05 -0.30 -14.33
N VAL A 97 1.29 -0.39 -14.23
CA VAL A 97 2.03 0.04 -13.07
C VAL A 97 1.98 1.56 -13.07
N LEU A 98 1.19 2.09 -12.14
CA LEU A 98 1.18 3.49 -11.76
C LEU A 98 2.61 4.06 -11.81
N VAL A 99 2.81 5.07 -12.65
CA VAL A 99 4.02 5.88 -12.73
C VAL A 99 4.48 6.20 -11.31
N GLY A 100 5.64 5.66 -10.93
CA GLY A 100 6.13 5.73 -9.56
C GLY A 100 7.10 4.62 -9.13
N LYS A 101 7.41 3.61 -9.95
CA LYS A 101 8.61 2.80 -9.70
C LYS A 101 9.83 3.58 -10.18
N LYS A 102 10.54 4.23 -9.26
CA LYS A 102 11.94 4.60 -9.48
C LYS A 102 12.67 3.30 -9.79
N ILE A 103 12.96 3.05 -11.07
CA ILE A 103 13.82 1.95 -11.49
C ILE A 103 15.16 2.22 -10.81
N ARG A 104 15.44 1.49 -9.73
CA ARG A 104 16.77 1.42 -9.16
C ARG A 104 17.57 0.67 -10.22
N GLN A 105 18.31 1.40 -11.06
CA GLN A 105 19.25 0.80 -12.00
C GLN A 105 20.13 -0.17 -11.22
N GLN A 106 19.97 -1.47 -11.47
CA GLN A 106 21.00 -2.42 -11.14
C GLN A 106 22.16 -2.09 -12.08
N GLN A 107 23.15 -1.37 -11.56
CA GLN A 107 24.48 -1.38 -12.17
C GLN A 107 24.94 -2.83 -12.08
N GLN A 108 25.02 -3.52 -13.22
CA GLN A 108 25.82 -4.73 -13.27
C GLN A 108 27.26 -4.32 -12.92
N PRO A 109 27.97 -5.05 -12.04
CA PRO A 109 29.40 -4.81 -11.89
C PRO A 109 30.05 -4.98 -13.26
N PRO A 110 31.03 -4.15 -13.65
CA PRO A 110 31.68 -4.29 -14.93
C PRO A 110 32.23 -5.70 -15.06
N SER A 111 31.85 -6.37 -16.16
CA SER A 111 32.40 -7.64 -16.58
C SER A 111 33.92 -7.57 -16.53
N SER A 112 34.53 -8.39 -15.68
CA SER A 112 35.97 -8.58 -15.66
C SER A 112 36.43 -8.95 -17.08
N PRO A 113 37.39 -8.25 -17.70
CA PRO A 113 37.96 -8.70 -18.95
C PRO A 113 38.76 -9.99 -18.67
N SER A 114 38.15 -11.11 -19.06
CA SER A 114 38.82 -12.36 -19.34
C SER A 114 39.80 -12.15 -20.51
N GLY A 115 41.09 -12.36 -20.28
CA GLY A 115 42.05 -12.74 -21.32
C GLY A 115 42.91 -11.61 -21.91
N ALA A 116 44.07 -11.38 -21.29
CA ALA A 116 45.34 -11.05 -21.96
C ALA A 116 46.39 -11.84 -21.16
N GLU A 117 46.71 -13.08 -21.51
CA GLU A 117 47.54 -13.49 -22.65
C GLU A 117 48.92 -12.82 -22.63
N SER A 118 49.90 -13.59 -22.12
CA SER A 118 51.29 -13.68 -22.59
C SER A 118 52.15 -12.40 -22.69
N ALA A 119 53.09 -12.24 -21.76
CA ALA A 119 54.50 -11.90 -22.07
C ALA A 119 55.42 -12.01 -20.83
N MET A 120 56.48 -12.84 -20.95
CA MET A 120 57.86 -12.64 -20.44
C MET A 120 58.01 -12.55 -18.90
N GLU A 121 58.56 -13.50 -18.13
CA GLU A 121 59.80 -14.27 -18.27
C GLU A 121 60.97 -13.47 -18.85
N GLU A 122 61.58 -12.62 -18.01
CA GLU A 122 63.02 -12.39 -18.01
C GLU A 122 63.51 -11.80 -16.67
N SER A 123 64.67 -12.33 -16.24
CA SER A 123 65.57 -11.93 -15.14
C SER A 123 65.25 -12.40 -13.71
#